data_AF-A0A5C0XN28-F1
#
_entry.id   AF-A0A5C0XN28-F1
#
_cell.length_a   1.000
_cell.length_b   1.000
_cell.length_c   1.000
_cell.angle_alpha   90.00
_cell.angle_beta   90.00
_cell.angle_gamma   90.00
#
_symmetry.space_group_name_H-M   'P 1'
#
loop_
_entity.id
_entity.type
_entity.pdbx_description
1 polymer ?
#
loop_
_entity_poly.entity_id
_entity_poly.type
_entity_poly.pdbx_seq_one_letter_code
_entity_poly.pdbx_strand_id
1 'polypeptide(L)'
;MEVIKHDGPGRLGVIRLEPPVQTPALAGVDFTLSPFNSFFYPKDYKEYDFNLAPAIPLSYYTPDEIIKKAVKRLWEVDYSKFNAFYFPALKRTKHYEELFKIIEENDFDAIYIGNSKSMIKDYRGFVFTMRELREKFPNAVLITDLEPFFYPLAVYLGIDAFDIRSLKIYSYEGLGFTQFSPIIWDEPKEDPVEYAKKIIRLIRIAIHEGKLRYLVENFLPTSMNAGILRIADRENIEYLEKYTPVDDKTVVFISDYSMTRPEVYRWAKRVRERFEPPKDIELLLILPCSAKKPYSRSRSHTLYRSAVKEALGEKMHRVHELIVTSPYGVVPREWEWIAKYDIVVTGHWSEREVRLAGELLADVLEKYPDIPIIAHVEGGYREAVKLAMELSGRDVIFTAKGNSTTSRESLANLTKTLKEFDVRDVDKEYRRYRFYENIRKIFDFYFGLNAGYAVLPERAQVVGSKMLRLIVDNQQTGTFQEGVISVTPWGMQRIYDELHSYWVEIDFDVRGDIFAAGVGSADEKIRPNDWVGVVRDGKVVAVGRAVLSGEEMVKAKRGVAVKVKKKAKH
;
A
#
# COMPACT_ATOMS: atom_id res chain seq x y z
N MET A 1 -9.27 19.09 -6.57
CA MET A 1 -7.99 18.57 -7.11
C MET A 1 -8.17 17.22 -7.78
N GLU A 2 -7.43 16.95 -8.86
CA GLU A 2 -7.35 15.63 -9.47
C GLU A 2 -6.15 14.85 -8.94
N VAL A 3 -6.32 13.58 -8.63
CA VAL A 3 -5.21 12.71 -8.23
C VAL A 3 -4.59 12.07 -9.48
N ILE A 4 -3.27 12.13 -9.58
CA ILE A 4 -2.49 11.46 -10.63
C ILE A 4 -1.92 10.12 -10.11
N LYS A 5 -1.43 10.12 -8.86
CA LYS A 5 -0.73 8.98 -8.28
C LYS A 5 -0.76 9.02 -6.75
N HIS A 6 -0.97 7.87 -6.14
CA HIS A 6 -0.80 7.63 -4.71
C HIS A 6 0.57 7.01 -4.36
N ASP A 7 1.00 7.25 -3.12
CA ASP A 7 2.02 6.49 -2.38
C ASP A 7 1.62 6.52 -0.90
N GLY A 8 0.73 5.60 -0.53
CA GLY A 8 -0.12 5.74 0.65
C GLY A 8 -1.19 6.82 0.43
N PRO A 9 -1.75 7.38 1.52
CA PRO A 9 -2.68 8.52 1.42
C PRO A 9 -2.05 9.76 0.77
N GLY A 10 -0.72 9.88 0.86
CA GLY A 10 0.04 10.90 0.14
C GLY A 10 -0.06 10.73 -1.37
N ARG A 11 -0.14 11.86 -2.07
CA ARG A 11 -0.48 11.86 -3.50
C ARG A 11 0.14 13.00 -4.28
N LEU A 12 0.45 12.69 -5.53
CA LEU A 12 0.66 13.68 -6.57
C LEU A 12 -0.69 13.97 -7.20
N GLY A 13 -1.11 15.22 -7.15
CA GLY A 13 -2.31 15.70 -7.78
C GLY A 13 -2.08 17.00 -8.55
N VAL A 14 -3.13 17.44 -9.23
CA VAL A 14 -3.17 18.71 -9.96
C VAL A 14 -4.33 19.53 -9.43
N ILE A 15 -3.98 20.70 -8.89
CA ILE A 15 -4.92 21.75 -8.56
C ILE A 15 -5.17 22.53 -9.86
N ARG A 16 -6.43 22.63 -10.27
CA ARG A 16 -6.84 23.32 -11.49
C ARG A 16 -6.86 24.84 -11.25
N LEU A 17 -5.67 25.42 -11.16
CA LEU A 17 -5.42 26.86 -11.16
C LEU A 17 -4.84 27.27 -12.52
N GLU A 18 -4.65 28.58 -12.75
CA GLU A 18 -4.01 29.10 -13.94
C GLU A 18 -2.73 29.88 -13.55
N PRO A 19 -1.53 29.27 -13.69
CA PRO A 19 -1.25 27.93 -14.21
C PRO A 19 -1.59 26.79 -13.22
N PRO A 20 -1.75 25.53 -13.70
CA PRO A 20 -2.03 24.40 -12.81
C PRO A 20 -0.88 24.14 -11.83
N VAL A 21 -1.24 23.77 -10.59
CA VAL A 21 -0.28 23.52 -9.52
C VAL A 21 -0.23 22.03 -9.17
N GLN A 22 0.98 21.47 -9.10
CA GLN A 22 1.20 20.07 -8.70
C GLN A 22 1.35 19.94 -7.18
N THR A 23 0.72 18.94 -6.57
CA THR A 23 0.89 18.64 -5.14
C THR A 23 1.97 17.59 -4.87
N PRO A 24 2.59 17.56 -3.66
CA PRO A 24 2.42 18.55 -2.60
C PRO A 24 2.97 19.94 -2.97
N ALA A 25 2.42 21.00 -2.41
CA ALA A 25 2.72 22.39 -2.80
C ALA A 25 2.90 23.34 -1.59
N LEU A 26 3.34 24.57 -1.85
CA LEU A 26 3.51 25.64 -0.86
C LEU A 26 2.56 26.81 -1.14
N ALA A 27 1.61 27.05 -0.24
CA ALA A 27 0.77 28.25 -0.27
C ALA A 27 1.63 29.49 0.04
N GLY A 28 1.54 30.52 -0.81
CA GLY A 28 2.40 31.70 -0.81
C GLY A 28 3.62 31.60 -1.72
N VAL A 29 3.86 30.44 -2.36
CA VAL A 29 4.85 30.25 -3.43
C VAL A 29 4.18 29.76 -4.71
N ASP A 30 3.51 28.61 -4.63
CA ASP A 30 2.93 27.93 -5.80
C ASP A 30 1.51 28.45 -6.11
N PHE A 31 0.80 28.94 -5.10
CA PHE A 31 -0.52 29.57 -5.22
C PHE A 31 -0.75 30.54 -4.06
N THR A 32 -1.76 31.40 -4.20
CA THR A 32 -2.15 32.40 -3.21
C THR A 32 -3.29 31.91 -2.32
N LEU A 33 -3.24 32.26 -1.03
CA LEU A 33 -4.25 31.94 -0.03
C LEU A 33 -4.62 33.23 0.70
N SER A 34 -5.91 33.53 0.81
CA SER A 34 -6.36 34.75 1.48
C SER A 34 -5.97 34.75 2.99
N PRO A 35 -5.80 35.93 3.61
CA PRO A 35 -5.45 36.05 5.03
C PRO A 35 -6.47 35.38 5.97
N PHE A 36 -6.02 34.93 7.15
CA PHE A 36 -6.93 34.52 8.22
C PHE A 36 -7.54 35.75 8.86
N ASN A 37 -8.84 35.74 9.11
CA ASN A 37 -9.42 36.23 10.37
C ASN A 37 -10.93 35.94 10.44
N SER A 38 -11.52 36.35 11.56
CA SER A 38 -12.88 36.05 11.95
C SER A 38 -13.96 36.64 11.07
N PHE A 39 -13.69 37.72 10.32
CA PHE A 39 -14.71 38.46 9.54
C PHE A 39 -14.14 39.28 8.36
N PHE A 40 -13.02 38.87 7.77
CA PHE A 40 -12.42 39.58 6.63
C PHE A 40 -12.86 38.92 5.35
N TYR A 41 -13.48 39.77 4.55
CA TYR A 41 -13.86 39.48 3.19
C TYR A 41 -12.77 40.14 2.33
N PRO A 42 -12.06 39.39 1.47
CA PRO A 42 -11.20 39.96 0.46
C PRO A 42 -11.90 41.13 -0.26
N LYS A 43 -11.16 42.22 -0.50
CA LYS A 43 -11.71 43.35 -1.27
C LYS A 43 -12.03 42.92 -2.70
N ASP A 44 -11.15 42.10 -3.28
CA ASP A 44 -11.38 41.38 -4.53
C ASP A 44 -11.02 39.91 -4.33
N TYR A 45 -12.00 39.03 -4.56
CA TYR A 45 -11.84 37.57 -4.42
C TYR A 45 -10.98 36.96 -5.54
N LYS A 46 -10.79 37.71 -6.64
CA LYS A 46 -9.94 37.28 -7.76
C LYS A 46 -8.45 37.40 -7.47
N GLU A 47 -8.07 38.12 -6.41
CA GLU A 47 -6.66 38.24 -5.99
C GLU A 47 -6.09 36.94 -5.40
N TYR A 48 -6.95 35.99 -5.03
CA TYR A 48 -6.56 34.75 -4.37
C TYR A 48 -7.07 33.52 -5.12
N ASP A 49 -6.18 32.54 -5.30
CA ASP A 49 -6.52 31.21 -5.81
C ASP A 49 -7.47 30.47 -4.85
N PHE A 50 -7.18 30.59 -3.55
CA PHE A 50 -8.03 30.09 -2.47
C PHE A 50 -8.47 31.23 -1.55
N ASN A 51 -9.77 31.48 -1.55
CA ASN A 51 -10.47 32.39 -0.66
C ASN A 51 -10.96 31.60 0.56
N LEU A 52 -10.24 31.77 1.66
CA LEU A 52 -10.52 31.12 2.94
C LEU A 52 -11.73 31.74 3.62
N ALA A 53 -12.70 30.89 3.95
CA ALA A 53 -13.91 31.28 4.63
C ALA A 53 -13.63 31.86 6.03
N PRO A 54 -14.49 32.79 6.53
CA PRO A 54 -14.37 33.35 7.87
C PRO A 54 -14.32 32.23 8.92
N ALA A 55 -13.37 32.36 9.84
CA ALA A 55 -13.05 31.32 10.81
C ALA A 55 -13.27 31.82 12.24
N ILE A 56 -13.90 31.01 13.09
CA ILE A 56 -13.92 31.31 14.53
C ILE A 56 -12.64 30.74 15.14
N PRO A 57 -11.79 31.56 15.81
CA PRO A 57 -10.52 31.11 16.34
C PRO A 57 -10.73 30.22 17.57
N LEU A 58 -10.93 28.93 17.33
CA LEU A 58 -10.99 27.90 18.36
C LEU A 58 -9.60 27.30 18.56
N SER A 59 -9.11 27.27 19.80
CA SER A 59 -7.90 26.51 20.13
C SER A 59 -8.21 25.01 20.17
N TYR A 60 -7.18 24.17 20.04
CA TYR A 60 -7.33 22.70 20.02
C TYR A 60 -8.06 22.14 21.26
N TYR A 61 -7.87 22.76 22.43
CA TYR A 61 -8.44 22.32 23.71
C TYR A 61 -9.71 23.08 24.13
N THR A 62 -10.31 23.86 23.21
CA THR A 62 -11.48 24.70 23.50
C THR A 62 -12.63 23.90 24.17
N PRO A 63 -13.23 24.39 25.26
CA PRO A 63 -14.37 23.75 25.94
C PRO A 63 -15.58 23.51 25.04
N ASP A 64 -16.36 22.47 25.36
CA ASP A 64 -17.55 22.05 24.60
C ASP A 64 -18.57 23.17 24.37
N GLU A 65 -18.86 23.96 25.41
CA GLU A 65 -19.86 25.03 25.33
C GLU A 65 -19.47 26.12 24.34
N ILE A 66 -18.17 26.42 24.25
CA ILE A 66 -17.65 27.42 23.33
C ILE A 66 -17.67 26.86 21.90
N ILE A 67 -17.30 25.60 21.71
CA ILE A 67 -17.36 24.94 20.40
C ILE A 67 -18.80 24.94 19.88
N LYS A 68 -19.79 24.56 20.71
CA LYS A 68 -21.21 24.55 20.30
C LYS A 68 -21.69 25.93 19.83
N LYS A 69 -21.34 26.99 20.57
CA LYS A 69 -21.68 28.37 20.19
C LYS A 69 -20.99 28.77 18.88
N ALA A 70 -19.74 28.35 18.69
CA ALA A 70 -18.99 28.63 17.47
C ALA A 70 -19.57 27.89 16.25
N VAL A 71 -19.85 26.60 16.36
CA VAL A 71 -20.47 25.80 15.28
C VAL A 71 -21.80 26.42 14.85
N LYS A 72 -22.66 26.83 15.81
CA LYS A 72 -23.91 27.54 15.48
C LYS A 72 -23.67 28.79 14.63
N ARG A 73 -22.64 29.57 14.96
CA ARG A 73 -22.30 30.79 14.19
C ARG A 73 -21.69 30.48 12.83
N LEU A 74 -20.95 29.38 12.69
CA LEU A 74 -20.42 28.94 11.39
C LEU A 74 -21.56 28.58 10.43
N TRP A 75 -22.62 27.93 10.93
CA TRP A 75 -23.84 27.67 10.16
C TRP A 75 -24.56 28.93 9.65
N GLU A 76 -24.34 30.08 10.28
CA GLU A 76 -24.95 31.36 9.89
C GLU A 76 -24.11 32.12 8.84
N VAL A 77 -22.92 31.62 8.46
CA VAL A 77 -22.03 32.27 7.50
C VAL A 77 -22.47 31.99 6.06
N ASP A 78 -22.49 33.04 5.23
CA ASP A 78 -22.64 32.90 3.78
C ASP A 78 -21.29 32.51 3.15
N TYR A 79 -21.20 31.26 2.70
CA TYR A 79 -20.00 30.70 2.09
C TYR A 79 -19.92 30.86 0.57
N SER A 80 -20.92 31.47 -0.09
CA SER A 80 -21.05 31.50 -1.56
C SER A 80 -19.87 32.11 -2.33
N LYS A 81 -19.02 32.90 -1.65
CA LYS A 81 -17.84 33.54 -2.24
C LYS A 81 -16.51 32.86 -1.87
N PHE A 82 -16.54 31.78 -1.11
CA PHE A 82 -15.36 31.12 -0.57
C PHE A 82 -15.22 29.71 -1.15
N ASN A 83 -14.00 29.36 -1.56
CA ASN A 83 -13.68 28.04 -2.10
C ASN A 83 -12.72 27.25 -1.18
N ALA A 84 -12.32 27.82 -0.05
CA ALA A 84 -11.54 27.13 0.98
C ALA A 84 -12.18 27.26 2.37
N PHE A 85 -12.30 26.16 3.09
CA PHE A 85 -12.84 26.15 4.46
C PHE A 85 -11.73 26.13 5.50
N TYR A 86 -11.83 26.96 6.55
CA TYR A 86 -10.98 26.82 7.72
C TYR A 86 -11.55 25.75 8.65
N PHE A 87 -10.92 24.58 8.69
CA PHE A 87 -11.28 23.50 9.60
C PHE A 87 -10.55 23.70 10.95
N PRO A 88 -11.24 24.11 12.02
CA PRO A 88 -10.64 24.18 13.33
C PRO A 88 -10.43 22.74 13.84
N ALA A 89 -9.21 22.21 13.81
CA ALA A 89 -8.95 20.91 14.42
C ALA A 89 -9.16 21.00 15.94
N LEU A 90 -9.86 20.03 16.53
CA LEU A 90 -10.29 20.04 17.93
C LEU A 90 -10.00 18.70 18.59
N LYS A 91 -9.60 18.74 19.87
CA LYS A 91 -9.49 17.52 20.70
C LYS A 91 -10.84 16.80 20.84
N ARG A 92 -11.94 17.57 20.82
CA ARG A 92 -13.32 17.08 20.96
C ARG A 92 -13.90 16.77 19.59
N THR A 93 -13.49 15.63 19.03
CA THR A 93 -13.83 15.21 17.66
C THR A 93 -15.32 14.98 17.41
N LYS A 94 -16.16 14.85 18.45
CA LYS A 94 -17.62 14.77 18.33
C LYS A 94 -18.28 15.94 17.59
N HIS A 95 -17.60 17.08 17.49
CA HIS A 95 -18.10 18.25 16.76
C HIS A 95 -17.68 18.25 15.27
N TYR A 96 -16.86 17.29 14.84
CA TYR A 96 -16.40 17.21 13.44
C TYR A 96 -17.54 16.92 12.47
N GLU A 97 -18.54 16.12 12.87
CA GLU A 97 -19.74 15.84 12.08
C GLU A 97 -20.42 17.12 11.55
N GLU A 98 -20.62 18.11 12.42
CA GLU A 98 -21.24 19.38 12.02
C GLU A 98 -20.34 20.19 11.08
N LEU A 99 -19.02 20.18 11.31
CA LEU A 99 -18.07 20.82 10.41
C LEU A 99 -18.01 20.13 9.04
N PHE A 100 -18.14 18.80 9.00
CA PHE A 100 -18.16 18.04 7.76
C PHE A 100 -19.40 18.35 6.93
N LYS A 101 -20.58 18.50 7.56
CA LYS A 101 -21.80 18.93 6.86
C LYS A 101 -21.63 20.29 6.19
N ILE A 102 -21.06 21.27 6.90
CA ILE A 102 -20.77 22.58 6.33
C ILE A 102 -19.86 22.46 5.10
N ILE A 103 -18.83 21.60 5.17
CA ILE A 103 -17.91 21.41 4.05
C ILE A 103 -18.62 20.76 2.85
N GLU A 104 -19.44 19.74 3.11
CA GLU A 104 -20.17 18.99 2.09
C GLU A 104 -21.22 19.83 1.38
N GLU A 105 -22.01 20.62 2.13
CA GLU A 105 -23.08 21.48 1.57
C GLU A 105 -22.55 22.60 0.67
N ASN A 106 -21.31 23.04 0.90
CA ASN A 106 -20.70 24.16 0.17
C ASN A 106 -19.64 23.71 -0.85
N ASP A 107 -19.33 22.41 -0.93
CA ASP A 107 -18.39 21.81 -1.89
C ASP A 107 -17.04 22.52 -2.02
N PHE A 108 -16.40 22.85 -0.89
CA PHE A 108 -15.12 23.57 -0.91
C PHE A 108 -14.02 22.80 -1.65
N ASP A 109 -13.24 23.51 -2.48
CA ASP A 109 -12.10 22.94 -3.21
C ASP A 109 -10.89 22.69 -2.30
N ALA A 110 -10.77 23.41 -1.19
CA ALA A 110 -9.68 23.26 -0.21
C ALA A 110 -10.16 23.31 1.24
N ILE A 111 -9.41 22.64 2.12
CA ILE A 111 -9.64 22.66 3.57
C ILE A 111 -8.32 23.04 4.23
N TYR A 112 -8.31 24.20 4.88
CA TYR A 112 -7.20 24.65 5.69
C TYR A 112 -7.36 24.11 7.12
N ILE A 113 -6.43 23.29 7.57
CA ILE A 113 -6.45 22.64 8.87
C ILE A 113 -5.78 23.55 9.90
N GLY A 114 -6.61 24.16 10.75
CA GLY A 114 -6.16 24.96 11.89
C GLY A 114 -5.58 24.11 13.03
N ASN A 115 -4.92 24.77 13.99
CA ASN A 115 -4.35 24.15 15.20
C ASN A 115 -3.30 23.04 14.96
N SER A 116 -2.81 22.87 13.73
CA SER A 116 -1.84 21.85 13.33
C SER A 116 -0.66 21.69 14.30
N LYS A 117 0.03 22.80 14.64
CA LYS A 117 1.19 22.81 15.56
C LYS A 117 0.84 22.36 16.99
N SER A 118 -0.41 22.53 17.42
CA SER A 118 -0.89 21.99 18.70
C SER A 118 -1.33 20.54 18.58
N MET A 119 -2.00 20.19 17.47
CA MET A 119 -2.56 18.87 17.21
C MET A 119 -1.47 17.78 17.06
N ILE A 120 -0.29 18.09 16.51
CA ILE A 120 0.80 17.11 16.38
C ILE A 120 1.31 16.56 17.73
N LYS A 121 0.99 17.22 18.85
CA LYS A 121 1.29 16.72 20.21
C LYS A 121 0.30 15.63 20.66
N ASP A 122 -0.88 15.57 20.04
CA ASP A 122 -1.89 14.54 20.22
C ASP A 122 -1.89 13.61 19.01
N TYR A 123 -1.02 12.60 19.04
CA TYR A 123 -0.71 11.75 17.89
C TYR A 123 -1.97 11.10 17.29
N ARG A 124 -2.88 10.61 18.15
CA ARG A 124 -4.16 10.04 17.74
C ARG A 124 -5.08 11.08 17.11
N GLY A 125 -5.16 12.26 17.71
CA GLY A 125 -5.95 13.38 17.16
C GLY A 125 -5.48 13.81 15.77
N PHE A 126 -4.15 13.87 15.56
CA PHE A 126 -3.58 14.19 14.24
C PHE A 126 -3.96 13.14 13.19
N VAL A 127 -3.65 11.86 13.45
CA VAL A 127 -3.94 10.76 12.50
C VAL A 127 -5.44 10.66 12.21
N PHE A 128 -6.28 10.72 13.24
CA PHE A 128 -7.74 10.71 13.10
C PHE A 128 -8.22 11.84 12.20
N THR A 129 -7.78 13.08 12.46
CA THR A 129 -8.21 14.25 11.67
C THR A 129 -7.79 14.12 10.19
N MET A 130 -6.57 13.65 9.91
CA MET A 130 -6.12 13.45 8.52
C MET A 130 -6.97 12.38 7.81
N ARG A 131 -7.19 11.24 8.47
CA ARG A 131 -8.01 10.14 7.93
C ARG A 131 -9.42 10.60 7.59
N GLU A 132 -10.13 11.20 8.55
CA GLU A 132 -11.52 11.62 8.35
C GLU A 132 -11.66 12.63 7.21
N LEU A 133 -10.78 13.63 7.15
CA LEU A 133 -10.82 14.63 6.09
C LEU A 133 -10.51 14.01 4.72
N ARG A 134 -9.51 13.13 4.64
CA ARG A 134 -9.12 12.50 3.38
C ARG A 134 -10.18 11.54 2.85
N GLU A 135 -10.78 10.72 3.71
CA GLU A 135 -11.79 9.72 3.32
C GLU A 135 -13.17 10.33 3.02
N LYS A 136 -13.51 11.48 3.62
CA LYS A 136 -14.77 12.19 3.33
C LYS A 136 -14.64 13.13 2.14
N PHE A 137 -13.49 13.79 1.98
CA PHE A 137 -13.28 14.82 0.94
C PHE A 137 -12.10 14.47 0.04
N PRO A 138 -12.22 13.43 -0.81
CA PRO A 138 -11.11 12.94 -1.63
C PRO A 138 -10.58 14.01 -2.60
N ASN A 139 -11.44 14.86 -3.17
CA ASN A 139 -10.96 15.91 -4.09
C ASN A 139 -10.48 17.20 -3.41
N ALA A 140 -10.71 17.40 -2.11
CA ALA A 140 -10.30 18.61 -1.42
C ALA A 140 -8.78 18.67 -1.22
N VAL A 141 -8.20 19.85 -1.46
CA VAL A 141 -6.80 20.15 -1.16
C VAL A 141 -6.67 20.36 0.34
N LEU A 142 -5.93 19.49 1.03
CA LEU A 142 -5.68 19.65 2.47
C LEU A 142 -4.43 20.52 2.69
N ILE A 143 -4.63 21.68 3.31
CA ILE A 143 -3.60 22.70 3.55
C ILE A 143 -3.36 22.81 5.06
N THR A 144 -2.10 22.94 5.49
CA THR A 144 -1.76 23.14 6.91
C THR A 144 -0.51 24.01 7.07
N ASP A 145 -0.32 24.63 8.24
CA ASP A 145 0.96 25.23 8.62
C ASP A 145 1.76 24.26 9.51
N LEU A 146 2.90 23.78 9.02
CA LEU A 146 3.85 22.92 9.73
C LEU A 146 5.28 23.27 9.28
N GLU A 147 6.27 22.86 10.06
CA GLU A 147 7.67 23.04 9.73
C GLU A 147 8.16 22.01 8.69
N PRO A 148 9.14 22.34 7.82
CA PRO A 148 9.47 21.50 6.66
C PRO A 148 10.00 20.10 6.98
N PHE A 149 10.64 19.89 8.13
CA PHE A 149 11.07 18.56 8.57
C PHE A 149 9.89 17.62 8.91
N PHE A 150 8.67 18.14 9.03
CA PHE A 150 7.44 17.35 9.19
C PHE A 150 6.77 16.98 7.87
N TYR A 151 7.11 17.65 6.76
CA TYR A 151 6.37 17.51 5.50
C TYR A 151 6.29 16.07 4.98
N PRO A 152 7.36 15.25 4.99
CA PRO A 152 7.26 13.88 4.48
C PRO A 152 6.18 13.06 5.18
N LEU A 153 6.12 13.13 6.52
CA LEU A 153 5.12 12.40 7.30
C LEU A 153 3.70 12.97 7.10
N ALA A 154 3.57 14.29 7.11
CA ALA A 154 2.28 14.94 6.90
C ALA A 154 1.71 14.63 5.50
N VAL A 155 2.54 14.67 4.45
CA VAL A 155 2.15 14.27 3.09
C VAL A 155 1.80 12.79 3.05
N TYR A 156 2.60 11.92 3.67
CA TYR A 156 2.30 10.48 3.72
C TYR A 156 0.93 10.18 4.34
N LEU A 157 0.49 10.98 5.31
CA LEU A 157 -0.83 10.88 5.92
C LEU A 157 -1.94 11.59 5.15
N GLY A 158 -1.60 12.29 4.05
CA GLY A 158 -2.56 12.84 3.10
C GLY A 158 -2.57 14.36 3.00
N ILE A 159 -1.64 15.12 3.59
CA ILE A 159 -1.59 16.58 3.37
C ILE A 159 -1.14 16.89 1.93
N ASP A 160 -1.80 17.87 1.28
CA ASP A 160 -1.52 18.26 -0.10
C ASP A 160 -0.72 19.57 -0.21
N ALA A 161 -0.78 20.46 0.77
CA ALA A 161 -0.02 21.71 0.73
C ALA A 161 0.31 22.30 2.10
N PHE A 162 1.33 23.15 2.13
CA PHE A 162 1.81 23.81 3.35
C PHE A 162 1.86 25.32 3.22
N ASP A 163 1.40 26.01 4.25
CA ASP A 163 1.44 27.47 4.34
C ASP A 163 2.81 27.97 4.82
N ILE A 164 3.41 28.90 4.07
CA ILE A 164 4.76 29.40 4.36
C ILE A 164 4.77 30.62 5.29
N ARG A 165 3.63 31.14 5.74
CA ARG A 165 3.60 32.37 6.55
C ARG A 165 4.47 32.27 7.80
N SER A 166 4.46 31.12 8.48
CA SER A 166 5.33 30.88 9.63
C SER A 166 6.81 30.85 9.23
N LEU A 167 7.16 30.30 8.06
CA LEU A 167 8.51 30.28 7.52
C LEU A 167 9.09 31.68 7.31
N LYS A 168 8.27 32.64 6.85
CA LYS A 168 8.70 34.04 6.70
C LYS A 168 9.06 34.69 8.05
N ILE A 169 8.37 34.30 9.13
CA ILE A 169 8.70 34.75 10.49
C ILE A 169 10.03 34.15 10.92
N TYR A 170 10.25 32.85 10.69
CA TYR A 170 11.54 32.21 10.95
C TYR A 170 12.70 32.91 10.20
N SER A 171 12.50 33.24 8.91
CA SER A 171 13.50 33.99 8.13
C SER A 171 13.81 35.36 8.76
N TYR A 172 12.79 36.09 9.21
CA TYR A 172 12.95 37.38 9.87
C TYR A 172 13.70 37.27 11.22
N GLU A 173 13.44 36.19 11.97
CA GLU A 173 14.12 35.89 13.23
C GLU A 173 15.54 35.31 13.03
N GLY A 174 16.00 35.14 11.80
CA GLY A 174 17.32 34.58 11.50
C GLY A 174 17.42 33.08 11.79
N LEU A 175 16.30 32.35 11.75
CA LEU A 175 16.21 30.92 11.99
C LEU A 175 16.19 30.12 10.67
N GLY A 176 16.70 28.90 10.68
CA GLY A 176 16.70 28.00 9.52
C GLY A 176 16.29 26.57 9.85
N PHE A 177 16.36 25.68 8.86
CA PHE A 177 15.96 24.28 9.03
C PHE A 177 16.99 23.29 8.46
N THR A 178 17.08 22.13 9.11
CA THR A 178 17.66 20.90 8.56
C THR A 178 16.62 19.79 8.59
N GLN A 179 16.98 18.62 8.06
CA GLN A 179 16.11 17.44 8.12
C GLN A 179 15.89 16.94 9.55
N PHE A 180 16.71 17.40 10.51
CA PHE A 180 16.68 16.94 11.90
C PHE A 180 15.99 17.91 12.85
N SER A 181 16.03 19.21 12.56
CA SER A 181 15.58 20.23 13.50
C SER A 181 15.61 21.60 12.81
N PRO A 182 14.86 22.59 13.33
CA PRO A 182 15.28 23.98 13.17
C PRO A 182 16.75 24.16 13.61
N ILE A 183 17.51 24.95 12.86
CA ILE A 183 18.81 25.47 13.26
C ILE A 183 18.54 26.67 14.18
N ILE A 184 18.97 26.55 15.42
CA ILE A 184 18.79 27.57 16.47
C ILE A 184 20.14 28.26 16.80
N TRP A 185 21.24 27.66 16.37
CA TRP A 185 22.61 28.10 16.64
C TRP A 185 23.37 28.04 15.31
N ASP A 186 24.09 29.11 14.96
CA ASP A 186 24.67 29.45 13.64
C ASP A 186 23.74 30.21 12.69
N GLU A 187 24.33 31.08 11.86
CA GLU A 187 23.63 31.72 10.75
C GLU A 187 23.12 30.64 9.78
N PRO A 188 21.80 30.56 9.54
CA PRO A 188 21.25 29.55 8.65
C PRO A 188 21.78 29.80 7.23
N LYS A 189 22.39 28.77 6.65
CA LYS A 189 22.97 28.84 5.30
C LYS A 189 21.94 28.96 4.18
N GLU A 190 20.67 28.68 4.47
CA GLU A 190 19.57 28.62 3.51
C GLU A 190 18.30 29.20 4.14
N ASP A 191 17.56 30.01 3.37
CA ASP A 191 16.29 30.57 3.79
C ASP A 191 15.23 29.46 4.02
N PRO A 192 14.43 29.53 5.11
CA PRO A 192 13.35 28.59 5.39
C PRO A 192 12.41 28.25 4.22
N VAL A 193 12.05 29.21 3.37
CA VAL A 193 11.16 29.00 2.22
C VAL A 193 11.89 28.23 1.13
N GLU A 194 13.17 28.52 0.89
CA GLU A 194 13.99 27.74 -0.06
C GLU A 194 14.20 26.30 0.42
N TYR A 195 14.45 26.10 1.72
CA TYR A 195 14.51 24.76 2.31
C TYR A 195 13.17 24.00 2.11
N ALA A 196 12.04 24.66 2.36
CA ALA A 196 10.71 24.08 2.13
C ALA A 196 10.50 23.65 0.66
N LYS A 197 10.89 24.49 -0.31
CA LYS A 197 10.82 24.14 -1.75
C LYS A 197 11.64 22.90 -2.08
N LYS A 198 12.83 22.77 -1.51
CA LYS A 198 13.70 21.61 -1.69
C LYS A 198 13.05 20.33 -1.14
N ILE A 199 12.46 20.40 0.06
CA ILE A 199 11.76 19.25 0.66
C ILE A 199 10.53 18.86 -0.16
N ILE A 200 9.73 19.81 -0.64
CA ILE A 200 8.58 19.52 -1.52
C ILE A 200 9.03 18.82 -2.81
N ARG A 201 10.12 19.29 -3.44
CA ARG A 201 10.70 18.64 -4.62
C ARG A 201 11.13 17.20 -4.31
N LEU A 202 11.79 16.98 -3.18
CA LEU A 202 12.21 15.65 -2.73
C LEU A 202 11.01 14.71 -2.51
N ILE A 203 9.95 15.21 -1.88
CA ILE A 203 8.71 14.45 -1.66
C ILE A 203 8.04 14.08 -2.99
N ARG A 204 7.94 15.02 -3.95
CA ARG A 204 7.38 14.74 -5.27
C ARG A 204 8.16 13.64 -5.99
N ILE A 205 9.50 13.69 -5.96
CA ILE A 205 10.36 12.64 -6.50
C ILE A 205 10.11 11.30 -5.80
N ALA A 206 9.99 11.31 -4.47
CA ALA A 206 9.73 10.10 -3.69
C ALA A 206 8.39 9.44 -4.08
N ILE A 207 7.30 10.21 -4.23
CA ILE A 207 6.00 9.66 -4.68
C ILE A 207 6.10 9.13 -6.11
N HIS A 208 6.78 9.85 -7.01
CA HIS A 208 7.02 9.36 -8.38
C HIS A 208 7.76 8.01 -8.39
N GLU A 209 8.71 7.82 -7.47
CA GLU A 209 9.48 6.58 -7.35
C GLU A 209 8.79 5.47 -6.53
N GLY A 210 7.72 5.76 -5.79
CA GLY A 210 7.12 4.81 -4.83
C GLY A 210 7.98 4.65 -3.57
N LYS A 211 8.56 5.75 -3.09
CA LYS A 211 9.53 5.81 -1.99
C LYS A 211 9.15 6.86 -0.94
N LEU A 212 7.89 7.33 -0.90
CA LEU A 212 7.47 8.30 0.10
C LEU A 212 7.63 7.73 1.50
N ARG A 213 7.16 6.50 1.74
CA ARG A 213 7.33 5.85 3.04
C ARG A 213 8.80 5.64 3.42
N TYR A 214 9.67 5.36 2.44
CA TYR A 214 11.12 5.33 2.66
C TYR A 214 11.65 6.71 3.09
N LEU A 215 11.21 7.78 2.44
CA LEU A 215 11.60 9.15 2.81
C LEU A 215 11.11 9.51 4.22
N VAL A 216 9.89 9.10 4.60
CA VAL A 216 9.35 9.29 5.97
C VAL A 216 10.27 8.67 7.01
N GLU A 217 10.77 7.44 6.80
CA GLU A 217 11.69 6.79 7.73
C GLU A 217 13.04 7.52 7.85
N ASN A 218 13.48 8.23 6.80
CA ASN A 218 14.66 9.10 6.87
C ASN A 218 14.37 10.44 7.57
N PHE A 219 13.09 10.79 7.76
CA PHE A 219 12.59 12.01 8.40
C PHE A 219 11.76 11.67 9.66
N LEU A 220 12.38 10.92 10.59
CA LEU A 220 11.85 10.69 11.94
C LEU A 220 12.65 11.41 13.03
N PRO A 221 12.88 12.74 12.94
CA PRO A 221 13.80 13.41 13.84
C PRO A 221 13.21 13.75 15.22
N THR A 222 11.88 13.76 15.36
CA THR A 222 11.22 14.13 16.62
C THR A 222 10.34 13.01 17.18
N SER A 223 10.07 13.07 18.49
CA SER A 223 9.11 12.19 19.16
C SER A 223 7.71 12.27 18.55
N MET A 224 7.31 13.43 18.06
CA MET A 224 6.04 13.64 17.36
C MET A 224 6.03 12.92 16.00
N ASN A 225 7.10 12.97 15.19
CA ASN A 225 7.18 12.20 13.93
C ASN A 225 7.05 10.70 14.21
N ALA A 226 7.87 10.17 15.12
CA ALA A 226 7.87 8.76 15.46
C ALA A 226 6.56 8.31 16.11
N GLY A 227 5.99 9.12 17.00
CA GLY A 227 4.74 8.86 17.70
C GLY A 227 3.54 8.81 16.76
N ILE A 228 3.40 9.80 15.87
CA ILE A 228 2.36 9.85 14.85
C ILE A 228 2.47 8.65 13.90
N LEU A 229 3.66 8.33 13.41
CA LEU A 229 3.86 7.17 12.53
C LEU A 229 3.46 5.87 13.22
N ARG A 230 3.82 5.68 14.49
CA ARG A 230 3.45 4.47 15.26
C ARG A 230 1.94 4.34 15.43
N ILE A 231 1.24 5.44 15.68
CA ILE A 231 -0.23 5.43 15.78
C ILE A 231 -0.87 5.14 14.42
N ALA A 232 -0.37 5.76 13.35
CA ALA A 232 -0.86 5.50 12.00
C ALA A 232 -0.72 4.02 11.63
N ASP A 233 0.46 3.45 11.87
CA ASP A 233 0.78 2.05 11.56
C ASP A 233 0.02 1.03 12.40
N ARG A 234 -0.18 1.29 13.71
CA ARG A 234 -0.76 0.30 14.63
C ARG A 234 -2.26 0.37 14.71
N GLU A 235 -2.83 1.57 14.63
CA GLU A 235 -4.25 1.81 14.89
C GLU A 235 -5.02 2.18 13.62
N ASN A 236 -4.33 2.51 12.52
CA ASN A 236 -4.95 3.00 11.28
C ASN A 236 -4.34 2.36 10.03
N ILE A 237 -3.86 1.12 10.13
CA ILE A 237 -3.20 0.43 9.01
C ILE A 237 -4.10 0.28 7.78
N GLU A 238 -5.41 0.09 7.98
CA GLU A 238 -6.38 -0.05 6.90
C GLU A 238 -6.52 1.25 6.09
N TYR A 239 -6.48 2.41 6.76
CA TYR A 239 -6.43 3.70 6.08
C TYR A 239 -5.18 3.81 5.20
N LEU A 240 -4.01 3.49 5.75
CA LEU A 240 -2.76 3.56 4.97
C LEU A 240 -2.77 2.57 3.79
N GLU A 241 -3.15 1.31 4.05
CA GLU A 241 -3.17 0.23 3.07
C GLU A 241 -4.12 0.48 1.91
N LYS A 242 -5.27 1.09 2.17
CA LYS A 242 -6.28 1.44 1.17
C LYS A 242 -5.71 2.29 0.03
N TYR A 243 -4.83 3.23 0.36
CA TYR A 243 -4.23 4.15 -0.61
C TYR A 243 -2.81 3.73 -1.03
N THR A 244 -2.17 2.78 -0.36
CA THR A 244 -0.86 2.28 -0.79
C THR A 244 -1.00 1.51 -2.12
N PRO A 245 -0.25 1.86 -3.17
CA PRO A 245 -0.34 1.14 -4.44
C PRO A 245 0.09 -0.32 -4.34
N VAL A 246 -0.37 -1.16 -5.28
CA VAL A 246 0.24 -2.48 -5.52
C VAL A 246 1.48 -2.28 -6.39
N ASP A 247 2.66 -2.38 -5.77
CA ASP A 247 3.93 -2.10 -6.41
C ASP A 247 4.31 -3.13 -7.47
N ASP A 248 4.82 -2.64 -8.60
CA ASP A 248 5.53 -3.41 -9.61
C ASP A 248 7.05 -3.41 -9.38
N LYS A 249 7.54 -2.45 -8.59
CA LYS A 249 8.94 -2.22 -8.20
C LYS A 249 9.31 -2.94 -6.90
N THR A 250 10.61 -2.99 -6.62
CA THR A 250 11.15 -3.52 -5.36
C THR A 250 10.93 -2.52 -4.22
N VAL A 251 10.27 -2.97 -3.15
CA VAL A 251 10.08 -2.19 -1.92
C VAL A 251 11.34 -2.31 -1.06
N VAL A 252 11.87 -1.18 -0.58
CA VAL A 252 13.09 -1.18 0.27
C VAL A 252 12.73 -0.96 1.73
N PHE A 253 13.09 -1.92 2.57
CA PHE A 253 12.91 -1.91 4.02
C PHE A 253 14.24 -1.61 4.72
N ILE A 254 14.29 -0.53 5.51
CA ILE A 254 15.56 0.01 6.05
C ILE A 254 15.61 0.09 7.57
N SER A 255 14.48 -0.08 8.27
CA SER A 255 14.40 0.11 9.71
C SER A 255 13.33 -0.79 10.33
N ASP A 256 13.26 -0.83 11.66
CA ASP A 256 12.21 -1.57 12.37
C ASP A 256 10.79 -1.04 12.07
N TYR A 257 10.66 0.23 11.66
CA TYR A 257 9.39 0.82 11.22
C TYR A 257 8.92 0.27 9.86
N SER A 258 9.80 -0.43 9.13
CA SER A 258 9.44 -1.09 7.89
C SER A 258 8.56 -2.33 8.12
N MET A 259 8.63 -2.96 9.31
CA MET A 259 7.82 -4.15 9.64
C MET A 259 6.32 -3.86 9.70
N THR A 260 5.93 -2.61 9.92
CA THR A 260 4.52 -2.17 10.00
C THR A 260 4.02 -1.50 8.74
N ARG A 261 4.79 -1.55 7.67
CA ARG A 261 4.38 -0.94 6.41
C ARG A 261 3.12 -1.60 5.84
N PRO A 262 2.26 -0.82 5.16
CA PRO A 262 1.05 -1.36 4.54
C PRO A 262 1.30 -2.52 3.57
N GLU A 263 2.44 -2.54 2.88
CA GLU A 263 2.86 -3.61 1.97
C GLU A 263 3.05 -4.94 2.71
N VAL A 264 3.61 -4.91 3.92
CA VAL A 264 3.83 -6.09 4.78
C VAL A 264 2.49 -6.60 5.32
N TYR A 265 1.65 -5.68 5.81
CA TYR A 265 0.31 -6.00 6.28
C TYR A 265 -0.54 -6.63 5.17
N ARG A 266 -0.55 -6.03 3.96
CA ARG A 266 -1.25 -6.56 2.79
C ARG A 266 -0.73 -7.93 2.40
N TRP A 267 0.59 -8.12 2.39
CA TRP A 267 1.19 -9.42 2.06
C TRP A 267 0.67 -10.51 2.99
N ALA A 268 0.79 -10.32 4.30
CA ALA A 268 0.34 -11.28 5.29
C ALA A 268 -1.17 -11.55 5.16
N LYS A 269 -1.99 -10.51 4.95
CA LYS A 269 -3.43 -10.66 4.70
C LYS A 269 -3.71 -11.50 3.46
N ARG A 270 -3.04 -11.24 2.33
CA ARG A 270 -3.21 -12.02 1.09
C ARG A 270 -2.73 -13.47 1.23
N VAL A 271 -1.67 -13.74 1.98
CA VAL A 271 -1.25 -15.11 2.32
C VAL A 271 -2.36 -15.83 3.11
N ARG A 272 -2.94 -15.19 4.12
CA ARG A 272 -4.05 -15.78 4.89
C ARG A 272 -5.31 -16.02 4.06
N GLU A 273 -5.68 -15.09 3.21
CA GLU A 273 -6.98 -15.14 2.52
C GLU A 273 -6.92 -15.85 1.17
N ARG A 274 -5.79 -15.83 0.48
CA ARG A 274 -5.70 -16.19 -0.96
C ARG A 274 -4.77 -17.35 -1.27
N PHE A 275 -3.92 -17.75 -0.32
CA PHE A 275 -3.07 -18.93 -0.51
C PHE A 275 -3.81 -20.20 -0.12
N GLU A 276 -3.74 -21.21 -0.98
CA GLU A 276 -4.09 -22.59 -0.65
C GLU A 276 -2.95 -23.51 -1.12
N PRO A 277 -2.59 -24.54 -0.33
CA PRO A 277 -1.62 -25.51 -0.77
C PRO A 277 -2.08 -26.22 -2.05
N PRO A 278 -1.16 -26.53 -2.98
CA PRO A 278 -1.51 -27.32 -4.15
C PRO A 278 -2.01 -28.71 -3.75
N LYS A 279 -3.02 -29.22 -4.46
CA LYS A 279 -3.56 -30.57 -4.29
C LYS A 279 -2.48 -31.67 -4.38
N ASP A 280 -2.72 -32.76 -3.64
CA ASP A 280 -1.95 -34.00 -3.62
C ASP A 280 -0.44 -33.85 -3.35
N ILE A 281 -0.07 -32.84 -2.56
CA ILE A 281 1.25 -32.73 -1.95
C ILE A 281 1.36 -33.72 -0.78
N GLU A 282 2.54 -34.30 -0.61
CA GLU A 282 2.81 -35.34 0.40
C GLU A 282 3.88 -34.89 1.40
N LEU A 283 4.62 -33.84 1.09
CA LEU A 283 5.65 -33.27 1.96
C LEU A 283 5.65 -31.75 1.87
N LEU A 284 5.87 -31.10 3.02
CA LEU A 284 6.12 -29.67 3.11
C LEU A 284 7.59 -29.41 3.46
N LEU A 285 8.27 -28.62 2.63
CA LEU A 285 9.65 -28.19 2.84
C LEU A 285 9.72 -26.69 3.13
N ILE A 286 10.14 -26.34 4.34
CA ILE A 286 10.36 -24.95 4.77
C ILE A 286 11.83 -24.58 4.55
N LEU A 287 12.07 -23.51 3.81
CA LEU A 287 13.39 -23.01 3.43
C LEU A 287 13.61 -21.57 3.90
N PRO A 288 14.87 -21.15 4.13
CA PRO A 288 15.19 -19.75 4.37
C PRO A 288 15.14 -18.96 3.05
N CYS A 289 14.97 -17.65 3.16
CA CYS A 289 15.05 -16.75 2.01
C CYS A 289 16.49 -16.61 1.46
N SER A 290 16.63 -15.86 0.37
CA SER A 290 17.93 -15.48 -0.19
C SER A 290 17.93 -14.02 -0.64
N ALA A 291 19.12 -13.40 -0.65
CA ALA A 291 19.28 -12.01 -1.13
C ALA A 291 18.81 -11.84 -2.59
N LYS A 292 19.19 -12.78 -3.47
CA LYS A 292 18.70 -12.79 -4.86
C LYS A 292 17.26 -13.30 -4.92
N LYS A 293 16.39 -12.52 -5.57
CA LYS A 293 14.99 -12.85 -5.85
C LYS A 293 14.74 -12.87 -7.36
N PRO A 294 13.86 -13.75 -7.88
CA PRO A 294 13.14 -14.82 -7.17
C PRO A 294 14.11 -15.83 -6.54
N TYR A 295 13.73 -16.41 -5.40
CA TYR A 295 14.65 -17.21 -4.59
C TYR A 295 15.18 -18.42 -5.34
N SER A 296 14.38 -19.03 -6.21
CA SER A 296 14.76 -20.17 -7.05
C SER A 296 15.94 -19.90 -7.99
N ARG A 297 16.28 -18.63 -8.26
CA ARG A 297 17.45 -18.22 -9.05
C ARG A 297 18.69 -17.92 -8.19
N SER A 298 18.61 -18.11 -6.88
CA SER A 298 19.75 -17.96 -5.97
C SER A 298 20.61 -19.21 -5.94
N ARG A 299 21.89 -19.04 -5.58
CA ARG A 299 22.84 -20.15 -5.39
C ARG A 299 22.32 -21.13 -4.33
N SER A 300 21.86 -20.64 -3.19
CA SER A 300 21.38 -21.47 -2.07
C SER A 300 20.19 -22.34 -2.47
N HIS A 301 19.17 -21.76 -3.11
CA HIS A 301 18.00 -22.52 -3.56
C HIS A 301 18.30 -23.48 -4.70
N THR A 302 19.31 -23.18 -5.52
CA THR A 302 19.79 -24.13 -6.53
C THR A 302 20.41 -25.36 -5.86
N LEU A 303 21.16 -25.18 -4.77
CA LEU A 303 21.71 -26.29 -3.97
C LEU A 303 20.62 -27.10 -3.26
N TYR A 304 19.64 -26.44 -2.63
CA TYR A 304 18.50 -27.14 -2.00
C TYR A 304 17.73 -27.96 -3.04
N ARG A 305 17.44 -27.38 -4.21
CA ARG A 305 16.76 -28.09 -5.30
C ARG A 305 17.55 -29.30 -5.78
N SER A 306 18.88 -29.20 -5.88
CA SER A 306 19.73 -30.35 -6.22
C SER A 306 19.64 -31.46 -5.18
N ALA A 307 19.66 -31.12 -3.89
CA ALA A 307 19.50 -32.09 -2.80
C ALA A 307 18.12 -32.78 -2.82
N VAL A 308 17.05 -32.02 -3.03
CA VAL A 308 15.69 -32.56 -3.17
C VAL A 308 15.57 -33.48 -4.38
N LYS A 309 16.13 -33.06 -5.53
CA LYS A 309 16.14 -33.85 -6.77
C LYS A 309 16.97 -35.14 -6.62
N GLU A 310 18.09 -35.09 -5.91
CA GLU A 310 18.90 -36.28 -5.60
C GLU A 310 18.14 -37.27 -4.72
N ALA A 311 17.34 -36.78 -3.77
CA ALA A 311 16.57 -37.63 -2.87
C ALA A 311 15.35 -38.27 -3.56
N LEU A 312 14.60 -37.47 -4.33
CA LEU A 312 13.24 -37.81 -4.76
C LEU A 312 13.07 -37.94 -6.28
N GLY A 313 14.06 -37.55 -7.08
CA GLY A 313 13.92 -37.53 -8.55
C GLY A 313 12.72 -36.69 -8.98
N GLU A 314 11.85 -37.25 -9.83
CA GLU A 314 10.62 -36.58 -10.27
C GLU A 314 9.54 -36.48 -9.17
N LYS A 315 9.62 -37.29 -8.11
CA LYS A 315 8.71 -37.24 -6.96
C LYS A 315 8.79 -35.90 -6.22
N MET A 316 9.84 -35.09 -6.46
CA MET A 316 9.97 -33.74 -5.91
C MET A 316 8.76 -32.83 -6.20
N HIS A 317 7.96 -33.11 -7.24
CA HIS A 317 6.73 -32.36 -7.54
C HIS A 317 5.62 -32.55 -6.49
N ARG A 318 5.71 -33.58 -5.63
CA ARG A 318 4.84 -33.80 -4.47
C ARG A 318 5.31 -33.03 -3.23
N VAL A 319 6.49 -32.40 -3.29
CA VAL A 319 7.01 -31.54 -2.22
C VAL A 319 6.55 -30.11 -2.51
N HIS A 320 5.85 -29.50 -1.55
CA HIS A 320 5.57 -28.07 -1.61
C HIS A 320 6.61 -27.29 -0.80
N GLU A 321 6.96 -26.10 -1.27
CA GLU A 321 8.02 -25.30 -0.68
C GLU A 321 7.44 -23.98 -0.14
N LEU A 322 7.70 -23.71 1.14
CA LEU A 322 7.46 -22.42 1.79
C LEU A 322 8.78 -21.76 2.14
N ILE A 323 8.90 -20.46 1.86
CA ILE A 323 10.09 -19.68 2.18
C ILE A 323 9.77 -18.77 3.36
N VAL A 324 10.44 -18.97 4.49
CA VAL A 324 10.33 -18.09 5.66
C VAL A 324 11.25 -16.89 5.47
N THR A 325 10.76 -15.68 5.76
CA THR A 325 11.51 -14.45 5.57
C THR A 325 11.00 -13.29 6.43
N SER A 326 11.79 -12.22 6.51
CA SER A 326 11.39 -10.94 7.09
C SER A 326 11.42 -9.87 5.99
N PRO A 327 10.48 -8.91 5.96
CA PRO A 327 9.35 -8.75 6.89
C PRO A 327 8.07 -9.50 6.46
N TYR A 328 8.06 -10.10 5.26
CA TYR A 328 6.87 -10.75 4.70
C TYR A 328 6.42 -12.04 5.39
N GLY A 329 7.22 -12.58 6.31
CA GLY A 329 6.90 -13.76 7.10
C GLY A 329 7.04 -15.05 6.31
N VAL A 330 6.11 -15.30 5.39
CA VAL A 330 6.03 -16.52 4.59
C VAL A 330 5.76 -16.18 3.13
N VAL A 331 6.52 -16.81 2.24
CA VAL A 331 6.34 -16.73 0.79
C VAL A 331 6.15 -18.14 0.23
N PRO A 332 4.94 -18.50 -0.22
CA PRO A 332 4.75 -19.70 -1.03
C PRO A 332 5.63 -19.67 -2.28
N ARG A 333 6.19 -20.81 -2.69
CA ARG A 333 7.10 -20.86 -3.86
C ARG A 333 6.48 -20.25 -5.11
N GLU A 334 5.18 -20.45 -5.32
CA GLU A 334 4.43 -19.91 -6.45
C GLU A 334 4.49 -18.38 -6.50
N TRP A 335 4.65 -17.73 -5.35
CA TRP A 335 4.64 -16.28 -5.16
C TRP A 335 6.05 -15.65 -5.08
N GLU A 336 7.12 -16.40 -5.30
CA GLU A 336 8.48 -15.86 -5.16
C GLU A 336 8.80 -14.69 -6.10
N TRP A 337 8.09 -14.60 -7.24
CA TRP A 337 8.28 -13.55 -8.24
C TRP A 337 7.58 -12.24 -7.89
N ILE A 338 6.52 -12.32 -7.07
CA ILE A 338 5.78 -11.14 -6.59
C ILE A 338 6.36 -10.62 -5.26
N ALA A 339 7.16 -11.42 -4.56
CA ALA A 339 7.89 -11.03 -3.36
C ALA A 339 9.08 -10.09 -3.69
N LYS A 340 8.79 -8.90 -4.23
CA LYS A 340 9.78 -7.91 -4.67
C LYS A 340 10.11 -6.93 -3.54
N TYR A 341 11.04 -7.31 -2.68
CA TYR A 341 11.56 -6.43 -1.63
C TYR A 341 13.08 -6.49 -1.51
N ASP A 342 13.64 -5.52 -0.82
CA ASP A 342 15.01 -5.52 -0.31
C ASP A 342 15.00 -5.14 1.17
N ILE A 343 15.92 -5.72 1.94
CA ILE A 343 15.99 -5.53 3.39
C ILE A 343 17.45 -5.62 3.85
N VAL A 344 17.76 -4.91 4.93
CA VAL A 344 19.03 -5.06 5.64
C VAL A 344 19.12 -6.47 6.25
N VAL A 345 20.06 -7.29 5.77
CA VAL A 345 20.29 -8.64 6.30
C VAL A 345 21.47 -8.61 7.27
N THR A 346 21.19 -8.72 8.57
CA THR A 346 22.22 -8.76 9.63
C THR A 346 22.49 -10.17 10.15
N GLY A 347 21.61 -11.14 9.83
CA GLY A 347 21.63 -12.48 10.41
C GLY A 347 20.99 -12.56 11.80
N HIS A 348 20.69 -11.42 12.43
CA HIS A 348 20.00 -11.32 13.71
C HIS A 348 18.54 -10.94 13.47
N TRP A 349 17.62 -11.73 14.03
CA TRP A 349 16.20 -11.44 13.99
C TRP A 349 15.76 -10.88 15.33
N SER A 350 14.99 -9.79 15.28
CA SER A 350 14.30 -9.29 16.46
C SER A 350 13.16 -10.24 16.87
N GLU A 351 12.75 -10.18 18.15
CA GLU A 351 11.58 -10.92 18.65
C GLU A 351 10.34 -10.64 17.79
N ARG A 352 10.22 -9.40 17.30
CA ARG A 352 9.13 -8.98 16.45
C ARG A 352 9.13 -9.69 15.09
N GLU A 353 10.30 -9.81 14.46
CA GLU A 353 10.42 -10.53 13.18
C GLU A 353 10.10 -12.01 13.33
N VAL A 354 10.64 -12.63 14.39
CA VAL A 354 10.36 -14.04 14.73
C VAL A 354 8.86 -14.24 14.92
N ARG A 355 8.22 -13.36 15.71
CA ARG A 355 6.80 -13.42 16.00
C ARG A 355 5.95 -13.29 14.73
N LEU A 356 6.17 -12.25 13.93
CA LEU A 356 5.38 -12.01 12.71
C LEU A 356 5.51 -13.15 11.70
N ALA A 357 6.72 -13.70 11.52
CA ALA A 357 6.94 -14.83 10.62
C ALA A 357 6.36 -16.13 11.17
N GLY A 358 6.50 -16.40 12.48
CA GLY A 358 5.99 -17.60 13.13
C GLY A 358 4.47 -17.64 13.18
N GLU A 359 3.81 -16.53 13.52
CA GLU A 359 2.33 -16.42 13.50
C GLU A 359 1.78 -16.66 12.09
N LEU A 360 2.33 -15.97 11.07
CA LEU A 360 1.87 -16.18 9.69
C LEU A 360 2.15 -17.60 9.19
N LEU A 361 3.27 -18.20 9.60
CA LEU A 361 3.57 -19.59 9.26
C LEU A 361 2.57 -20.55 9.92
N ALA A 362 2.22 -20.36 11.19
CA ALA A 362 1.20 -21.16 11.86
C ALA A 362 -0.14 -21.12 11.10
N ASP A 363 -0.62 -19.92 10.74
CA ASP A 363 -1.84 -19.74 9.94
C ASP A 363 -1.78 -20.48 8.59
N VAL A 364 -0.60 -20.52 7.97
CA VAL A 364 -0.38 -21.21 6.70
C VAL A 364 -0.34 -22.73 6.89
N LEU A 365 0.25 -23.22 7.98
CA LEU A 365 0.34 -24.66 8.28
C LEU A 365 -1.04 -25.29 8.50
N GLU A 366 -1.99 -24.56 9.07
CA GLU A 366 -3.39 -25.02 9.24
C GLU A 366 -4.08 -25.37 7.92
N LYS A 367 -3.61 -24.81 6.80
CA LYS A 367 -4.17 -25.07 5.46
C LYS A 367 -3.70 -26.38 4.85
N TYR A 368 -2.64 -26.99 5.41
CA TYR A 368 -2.11 -28.24 4.90
C TYR A 368 -2.86 -29.42 5.51
N PRO A 369 -3.06 -30.51 4.76
CA PRO A 369 -3.46 -31.78 5.34
C PRO A 369 -2.38 -32.28 6.31
N ASP A 370 -2.68 -33.37 7.02
CA ASP A 370 -1.71 -34.00 7.91
C ASP A 370 -0.58 -34.69 7.13
N ILE A 371 0.41 -33.91 6.70
CA ILE A 371 1.59 -34.36 5.96
C ILE A 371 2.87 -34.02 6.74
N PRO A 372 3.96 -34.79 6.57
CA PRO A 372 5.24 -34.48 7.20
C PRO A 372 5.79 -33.11 6.78
N ILE A 373 6.32 -32.39 7.77
CA ILE A 373 6.92 -31.05 7.58
C ILE A 373 8.42 -31.13 7.89
N ILE A 374 9.22 -30.67 6.93
CA ILE A 374 10.67 -30.63 7.01
C ILE A 374 11.11 -29.18 6.96
N ALA A 375 11.92 -28.73 7.91
CA ALA A 375 12.47 -27.38 7.93
C ALA A 375 14.00 -27.40 7.78
N HIS A 376 14.47 -26.83 6.68
CA HIS A 376 15.90 -26.71 6.37
C HIS A 376 16.41 -25.29 6.66
N VAL A 377 16.25 -24.85 7.91
CA VAL A 377 16.46 -23.46 8.37
C VAL A 377 17.39 -23.39 9.59
N GLU A 378 17.94 -22.20 9.83
CA GLU A 378 18.83 -21.91 10.96
C GLU A 378 18.58 -20.50 11.53
N GLY A 379 19.20 -20.17 12.68
CA GLY A 379 19.09 -18.85 13.30
C GLY A 379 17.64 -18.39 13.54
N GLY A 380 17.35 -17.12 13.27
CA GLY A 380 16.01 -16.54 13.43
C GLY A 380 14.90 -17.22 12.63
N TYR A 381 15.23 -17.81 11.47
CA TYR A 381 14.27 -18.62 10.72
C TYR A 381 13.85 -19.87 11.50
N ARG A 382 14.80 -20.52 12.19
CA ARG A 382 14.52 -21.68 13.04
C ARG A 382 13.64 -21.29 14.23
N GLU A 383 13.88 -20.13 14.82
CA GLU A 383 13.06 -19.60 15.92
C GLU A 383 11.62 -19.33 15.45
N ALA A 384 11.44 -18.74 14.27
CA ALA A 384 10.10 -18.54 13.69
C ALA A 384 9.38 -19.87 13.43
N VAL A 385 10.08 -20.88 12.91
CA VAL A 385 9.49 -22.22 12.71
C VAL A 385 9.12 -22.88 14.04
N LYS A 386 9.96 -22.77 15.08
CA LYS A 386 9.63 -23.28 16.42
C LYS A 386 8.37 -22.62 16.99
N LEU A 387 8.27 -21.30 16.88
CA LEU A 387 7.06 -20.59 17.29
C LEU A 387 5.83 -21.09 16.52
N ALA A 388 5.96 -21.30 15.19
CA ALA A 388 4.87 -21.85 14.40
C ALA A 388 4.48 -23.28 14.83
N MET A 389 5.44 -24.12 15.24
CA MET A 389 5.16 -25.45 15.80
C MET A 389 4.35 -25.34 17.09
N GLU A 390 4.75 -24.45 18.00
CA GLU A 390 4.06 -24.23 19.28
C GLU A 390 2.61 -23.75 19.07
N LEU A 391 2.40 -22.85 18.11
CA LEU A 391 1.08 -22.27 17.82
C LEU A 391 0.15 -23.23 17.06
N SER A 392 0.68 -23.99 16.09
CA SER A 392 -0.11 -24.88 15.23
C SER A 392 -0.23 -26.31 15.77
N GLY A 393 0.60 -26.70 16.74
CA GLY A 393 0.68 -28.08 17.23
C GLY A 393 1.26 -29.07 16.22
N ARG A 394 1.91 -28.59 15.15
CA ARG A 394 2.47 -29.43 14.08
C ARG A 394 3.93 -29.79 14.38
N ASP A 395 4.26 -31.07 14.23
CA ASP A 395 5.64 -31.54 14.34
C ASP A 395 6.45 -31.19 13.08
N VAL A 396 7.71 -30.76 13.28
CA VAL A 396 8.61 -30.34 12.21
C VAL A 396 9.99 -30.97 12.38
N ILE A 397 10.50 -31.58 11.31
CA ILE A 397 11.81 -32.22 11.27
C ILE A 397 12.85 -31.21 10.78
N PHE A 398 13.81 -30.86 11.64
CA PHE A 398 14.89 -29.94 11.28
C PHE A 398 16.09 -30.66 10.66
N THR A 399 16.52 -30.21 9.47
CA THR A 399 17.60 -30.89 8.72
C THR A 399 18.91 -30.09 8.63
N ALA A 400 18.91 -28.78 8.87
CA ALA A 400 20.14 -28.00 8.86
C ALA A 400 21.04 -28.35 10.07
N LYS A 401 22.35 -28.51 9.81
CA LYS A 401 23.39 -28.80 10.81
C LYS A 401 24.32 -27.60 10.96
N GLY A 402 24.61 -27.22 12.20
CA GLY A 402 25.47 -26.07 12.52
C GLY A 402 24.84 -24.74 12.10
N ASN A 403 25.69 -23.86 11.56
CA ASN A 403 25.37 -22.47 11.19
C ASN A 403 25.45 -22.23 9.67
N SER A 404 25.29 -23.28 8.86
CA SER A 404 25.03 -23.08 7.44
C SER A 404 24.07 -24.12 6.87
N THR A 405 22.96 -23.64 6.33
CA THR A 405 22.02 -24.47 5.52
C THR A 405 22.66 -24.96 4.21
N THR A 406 23.68 -24.30 3.68
CA THR A 406 24.32 -24.69 2.41
C THR A 406 25.60 -25.53 2.59
N SER A 407 25.95 -25.90 3.82
CA SER A 407 27.11 -26.77 4.07
C SER A 407 26.90 -28.16 3.48
N ARG A 408 28.00 -28.86 3.18
CA ARG A 408 27.94 -30.25 2.67
C ARG A 408 27.21 -31.17 3.63
N GLU A 409 27.42 -30.99 4.94
CA GLU A 409 26.76 -31.76 5.99
C GLU A 409 25.26 -31.49 6.04
N SER A 410 24.84 -30.22 6.03
CA SER A 410 23.42 -29.83 6.00
C SER A 410 22.69 -30.37 4.78
N LEU A 411 23.28 -30.22 3.59
CA LEU A 411 22.68 -30.71 2.34
C LEU A 411 22.61 -32.24 2.32
N ALA A 412 23.65 -32.94 2.79
CA ALA A 412 23.64 -34.40 2.90
C ALA A 412 22.56 -34.88 3.88
N ASN A 413 22.38 -34.18 5.00
CA ASN A 413 21.34 -34.50 5.98
C ASN A 413 19.94 -34.24 5.41
N LEU A 414 19.73 -33.14 4.67
CA LEU A 414 18.47 -32.89 3.94
C LEU A 414 18.15 -34.03 2.96
N THR A 415 19.12 -34.40 2.11
CA THR A 415 18.96 -35.51 1.16
C THR A 415 18.64 -36.82 1.88
N LYS A 416 19.36 -37.12 2.97
CA LYS A 416 19.13 -38.34 3.76
C LYS A 416 17.71 -38.39 4.33
N THR A 417 17.29 -37.33 5.01
CA THR A 417 15.94 -37.25 5.60
C THR A 417 14.84 -37.36 4.54
N LEU A 418 15.00 -36.71 3.38
CA LEU A 418 14.02 -36.81 2.29
C LEU A 418 13.90 -38.24 1.73
N LYS A 419 14.99 -39.02 1.70
CA LYS A 419 14.96 -40.43 1.26
C LYS A 419 14.22 -41.37 2.21
N GLU A 420 13.97 -40.95 3.46
CA GLU A 420 13.24 -41.75 4.45
C GLU A 420 11.72 -41.76 4.20
N PHE A 421 11.20 -40.83 3.37
CA PHE A 421 9.79 -40.74 3.04
C PHE A 421 9.46 -41.47 1.74
N ASP A 422 8.47 -42.36 1.80
CA ASP A 422 7.91 -43.00 0.60
C ASP A 422 6.87 -42.08 -0.04
N VAL A 423 7.30 -41.36 -1.07
CA VAL A 423 6.47 -40.42 -1.83
C VAL A 423 6.01 -41.08 -3.12
N ARG A 424 4.75 -40.89 -3.51
CA ARG A 424 4.20 -41.47 -4.75
C ARG A 424 4.89 -40.92 -5.99
N ASP A 425 4.96 -41.78 -7.01
CA ASP A 425 5.42 -41.38 -8.33
C ASP A 425 4.53 -40.30 -8.96
N VAL A 426 5.13 -39.60 -9.91
CA VAL A 426 4.54 -38.43 -10.56
C VAL A 426 4.46 -38.68 -12.05
N ASP A 427 3.25 -38.67 -12.58
CA ASP A 427 3.01 -38.78 -14.01
C ASP A 427 3.17 -37.42 -14.73
N LYS A 428 2.90 -37.42 -16.04
CA LYS A 428 2.96 -36.21 -16.86
C LYS A 428 1.81 -35.24 -16.57
N GLU A 429 0.65 -35.75 -16.17
CA GLU A 429 -0.56 -34.96 -15.91
C GLU A 429 -0.40 -34.13 -14.64
N TYR A 430 0.06 -34.74 -13.56
CA TYR A 430 0.33 -34.05 -12.29
C TYR A 430 1.44 -32.99 -12.44
N ARG A 431 2.48 -33.24 -13.24
CA ARG A 431 3.50 -32.20 -13.57
C ARG A 431 2.90 -31.01 -14.30
N ARG A 432 2.01 -31.28 -15.26
CA ARG A 432 1.29 -30.23 -15.99
C ARG A 432 0.38 -29.45 -15.05
N TYR A 433 -0.34 -30.13 -14.17
CA TYR A 433 -1.14 -29.50 -13.12
C TYR A 433 -0.28 -28.59 -12.25
N ARG A 434 0.83 -29.08 -11.68
CA ARG A 434 1.76 -28.28 -10.87
C ARG A 434 2.27 -27.03 -11.59
N PHE A 435 2.59 -27.15 -12.88
CA PHE A 435 3.00 -26.01 -13.69
C PHE A 435 1.87 -24.98 -13.85
N TYR A 436 0.63 -25.43 -14.09
CA TYR A 436 -0.52 -24.54 -14.22
C TYR A 436 -0.87 -23.90 -12.87
N GLU A 437 -0.78 -24.66 -11.79
CA GLU A 437 -1.05 -24.20 -10.43
C GLU A 437 -0.11 -23.05 -10.04
N ASN A 438 1.18 -23.14 -10.38
CA ASN A 438 2.12 -22.04 -10.18
C ASN A 438 1.67 -20.73 -10.85
N ILE A 439 1.01 -20.81 -12.01
CA ILE A 439 0.46 -19.65 -12.70
C ILE A 439 -0.86 -19.21 -12.04
N ARG A 440 -1.78 -20.14 -11.75
CA ARG A 440 -3.07 -19.87 -11.11
C ARG A 440 -2.91 -19.11 -9.81
N LYS A 441 -2.00 -19.57 -8.93
CA LYS A 441 -1.75 -18.93 -7.64
C LYS A 441 -1.29 -17.47 -7.77
N ILE A 442 -0.62 -17.09 -8.85
CA ILE A 442 -0.26 -15.67 -9.08
C ILE A 442 -1.53 -14.85 -9.36
N PHE A 443 -2.46 -15.35 -10.16
CA PHE A 443 -3.74 -14.69 -10.37
C PHE A 443 -4.56 -14.65 -9.08
N ASP A 444 -4.52 -15.71 -8.27
CA ASP A 444 -5.18 -15.71 -6.95
C ASP A 444 -4.65 -14.59 -6.05
N PHE A 445 -3.33 -14.36 -6.06
CA PHE A 445 -2.73 -13.26 -5.30
C PHE A 445 -3.28 -11.89 -5.71
N TYR A 446 -3.47 -11.65 -7.00
CA TYR A 446 -3.96 -10.36 -7.49
C TYR A 446 -5.47 -10.22 -7.31
N PHE A 447 -6.26 -11.23 -7.64
CA PHE A 447 -7.71 -11.10 -7.82
C PHE A 447 -8.56 -11.80 -6.75
N GLY A 448 -7.94 -12.58 -5.85
CA GLY A 448 -8.63 -13.38 -4.85
C GLY A 448 -8.58 -14.87 -5.14
N LEU A 449 -8.82 -15.68 -4.11
CA LEU A 449 -8.82 -17.14 -4.22
C LEU A 449 -9.72 -17.62 -5.36
N ASN A 450 -9.26 -18.61 -6.13
CA ASN A 450 -9.92 -19.18 -7.32
C ASN A 450 -9.87 -18.34 -8.62
N ALA A 451 -9.32 -17.13 -8.60
CA ALA A 451 -9.19 -16.32 -9.82
C ALA A 451 -8.29 -17.00 -10.87
N GLY A 452 -7.29 -17.75 -10.41
CA GLY A 452 -6.44 -18.57 -11.25
C GLY A 452 -7.22 -19.63 -12.02
N TYR A 453 -8.19 -20.30 -11.39
CA TYR A 453 -9.06 -21.26 -12.08
C TYR A 453 -10.02 -20.56 -13.05
N ALA A 454 -10.48 -19.35 -12.72
CA ALA A 454 -11.29 -18.56 -13.64
C ALA A 454 -10.53 -18.29 -14.95
N VAL A 455 -9.27 -17.85 -14.91
CA VAL A 455 -8.50 -17.54 -16.12
C VAL A 455 -7.80 -18.74 -16.77
N LEU A 456 -7.52 -19.80 -16.00
CA LEU A 456 -6.81 -21.00 -16.46
C LEU A 456 -7.50 -22.29 -15.93
N PRO A 457 -8.74 -22.59 -16.37
CA PRO A 457 -9.44 -23.81 -16.00
C PRO A 457 -8.72 -25.08 -16.52
N GLU A 458 -9.18 -26.26 -16.15
CA GLU A 458 -8.54 -27.53 -16.53
C GLU A 458 -8.44 -27.74 -18.05
N ARG A 459 -9.47 -27.34 -18.80
CA ARG A 459 -9.48 -27.40 -20.27
C ARG A 459 -8.57 -26.38 -20.97
N ALA A 460 -7.95 -25.48 -20.21
CA ALA A 460 -7.13 -24.41 -20.75
C ALA A 460 -5.78 -24.91 -21.27
N GLN A 461 -5.14 -24.06 -22.06
CA GLN A 461 -3.79 -24.27 -22.58
C GLN A 461 -2.90 -23.07 -22.26
N VAL A 462 -1.65 -23.36 -21.96
CA VAL A 462 -0.60 -22.35 -21.80
C VAL A 462 0.32 -22.42 -23.01
N VAL A 463 0.45 -21.31 -23.73
CA VAL A 463 1.20 -21.23 -24.99
C VAL A 463 2.29 -20.16 -24.92
N GLY A 464 3.49 -20.49 -25.39
CA GLY A 464 4.66 -19.60 -25.39
C GLY A 464 5.77 -20.08 -24.45
N SER A 465 6.96 -19.49 -24.56
CA SER A 465 8.14 -19.88 -23.77
C SER A 465 8.62 -18.78 -22.81
N LYS A 466 8.56 -17.51 -23.24
CA LYS A 466 8.95 -16.35 -22.43
C LYS A 466 7.73 -15.65 -21.82
N MET A 467 6.82 -15.22 -22.68
CA MET A 467 5.52 -14.68 -22.28
C MET A 467 4.48 -15.78 -22.49
N LEU A 468 3.96 -16.30 -21.39
CA LEU A 468 2.96 -17.35 -21.40
C LEU A 468 1.59 -16.73 -21.65
N ARG A 469 0.89 -17.20 -22.68
CA ARG A 469 -0.51 -16.84 -22.96
C ARG A 469 -1.41 -17.93 -22.42
N LEU A 470 -2.45 -17.52 -21.69
CA LEU A 470 -3.46 -18.42 -21.15
C LEU A 470 -4.63 -18.45 -22.14
N ILE A 471 -4.90 -19.61 -22.72
CA ILE A 471 -5.90 -19.81 -23.77
C ILE A 471 -7.00 -20.74 -23.26
N VAL A 472 -8.26 -20.32 -23.39
CA VAL A 472 -9.45 -21.11 -23.11
C VAL A 472 -10.35 -20.99 -24.34
N ASP A 473 -10.83 -22.12 -24.88
CA ASP A 473 -11.76 -22.13 -26.03
C ASP A 473 -11.29 -21.23 -27.21
N ASN A 474 -10.00 -21.31 -27.57
CA ASN A 474 -9.31 -20.52 -28.61
C ASN A 474 -9.25 -18.99 -28.37
N GLN A 475 -9.61 -18.52 -27.17
CA GLN A 475 -9.52 -17.12 -26.78
C GLN A 475 -8.52 -16.94 -25.63
N GLN A 476 -7.83 -15.81 -25.61
CA GLN A 476 -6.84 -15.52 -24.57
C GLN A 476 -7.53 -14.89 -23.36
N THR A 477 -7.31 -15.45 -22.16
CA THR A 477 -7.80 -14.88 -20.90
C THR A 477 -6.78 -13.93 -20.27
N GLY A 478 -5.48 -14.23 -20.35
CA GLY A 478 -4.43 -13.41 -19.76
C GLY A 478 -3.03 -13.76 -20.24
N THR A 479 -2.03 -13.08 -19.67
CA THR A 479 -0.61 -13.42 -19.84
C THR A 479 0.10 -13.49 -18.50
N PHE A 480 1.18 -14.28 -18.46
CA PHE A 480 2.11 -14.36 -17.35
C PHE A 480 3.55 -14.31 -17.87
N GLN A 481 4.40 -13.51 -17.23
CA GLN A 481 5.83 -13.47 -17.47
C GLN A 481 6.55 -13.12 -16.16
N GLU A 482 7.24 -14.08 -15.55
CA GLU A 482 8.12 -13.83 -14.39
C GLU A 482 7.42 -13.07 -13.24
N GLY A 483 6.20 -13.46 -12.89
CA GLY A 483 5.39 -12.81 -11.84
C GLY A 483 4.59 -11.59 -12.30
N VAL A 484 4.84 -11.08 -13.51
CA VAL A 484 4.04 -10.00 -14.11
C VAL A 484 2.87 -10.62 -14.86
N ILE A 485 1.66 -10.13 -14.58
CA ILE A 485 0.44 -10.56 -15.26
C ILE A 485 -0.23 -9.44 -16.04
N SER A 486 -0.98 -9.84 -17.06
CA SER A 486 -2.05 -9.04 -17.64
C SER A 486 -3.30 -9.88 -17.81
N VAL A 487 -4.45 -9.22 -17.81
CA VAL A 487 -5.76 -9.84 -18.02
C VAL A 487 -6.43 -9.20 -19.23
N THR A 488 -7.14 -9.98 -20.01
CA THR A 488 -7.97 -9.49 -21.13
C THR A 488 -9.38 -9.18 -20.63
N PRO A 489 -10.21 -8.41 -21.37
CA PRO A 489 -11.62 -8.24 -21.02
C PRO A 489 -12.35 -9.57 -20.81
N TRP A 490 -12.08 -10.57 -21.66
CA TRP A 490 -12.69 -11.89 -21.51
C TRP A 490 -12.19 -12.67 -20.29
N GLY A 491 -10.89 -12.60 -19.99
CA GLY A 491 -10.35 -13.19 -18.76
C GLY A 491 -10.90 -12.53 -17.51
N MET A 492 -11.06 -11.20 -17.54
CA MET A 492 -11.62 -10.44 -16.43
C MET A 492 -13.13 -10.68 -16.30
N GLN A 493 -13.86 -10.89 -17.39
CA GLN A 493 -15.26 -11.35 -17.34
C GLN A 493 -15.35 -12.65 -16.54
N ARG A 494 -14.47 -13.62 -16.81
CA ARG A 494 -14.47 -14.89 -16.07
C ARG A 494 -14.17 -14.72 -14.58
N ILE A 495 -13.28 -13.80 -14.22
CA ILE A 495 -13.01 -13.44 -12.81
C ILE A 495 -14.25 -12.78 -12.19
N TYR A 496 -14.89 -11.85 -12.90
CA TYR A 496 -16.09 -11.16 -12.44
C TYR A 496 -17.27 -12.12 -12.23
N ASP A 497 -17.50 -13.04 -13.16
CA ASP A 497 -18.57 -14.04 -13.07
C ASP A 497 -18.36 -15.00 -11.89
N GLU A 498 -17.12 -15.42 -11.65
CA GLU A 498 -16.79 -16.40 -10.61
C GLU A 498 -16.70 -15.78 -9.20
N LEU A 499 -16.06 -14.60 -9.09
CA LEU A 499 -15.65 -14.03 -7.80
C LEU A 499 -16.28 -12.67 -7.51
N HIS A 500 -16.93 -12.07 -8.48
CA HIS A 500 -17.45 -10.70 -8.38
C HIS A 500 -16.44 -9.70 -7.81
N SER A 501 -15.18 -9.82 -8.24
CA SER A 501 -14.04 -9.09 -7.66
C SER A 501 -13.31 -8.24 -8.71
N TYR A 502 -12.71 -7.14 -8.26
CA TYR A 502 -11.90 -6.19 -9.03
C TYR A 502 -12.64 -5.52 -10.20
N TRP A 503 -13.88 -5.11 -9.95
CA TRP A 503 -14.75 -4.48 -10.94
C TRP A 503 -15.02 -2.99 -10.63
N VAL A 504 -15.32 -2.22 -11.68
CA VAL A 504 -15.73 -0.82 -11.64
C VAL A 504 -16.94 -0.66 -12.56
N GLU A 505 -18.08 -0.28 -12.03
CA GLU A 505 -19.34 -0.18 -12.76
C GLU A 505 -19.55 1.21 -13.35
N ILE A 506 -19.97 1.24 -14.62
CA ILE A 506 -20.28 2.45 -15.39
C ILE A 506 -21.57 2.26 -16.21
N ASP A 507 -22.19 3.36 -16.63
CA ASP A 507 -23.42 3.38 -17.44
C ASP A 507 -23.23 3.89 -18.89
N PHE A 508 -22.00 4.22 -19.29
CA PHE A 508 -21.67 4.83 -20.58
C PHE A 508 -20.70 3.99 -21.44
N ASP A 509 -20.57 4.35 -22.72
CA ASP A 509 -19.62 3.73 -23.64
C ASP A 509 -18.16 4.16 -23.37
N VAL A 510 -17.26 3.20 -23.21
CA VAL A 510 -15.84 3.47 -22.94
C VAL A 510 -15.16 4.06 -24.19
N ARG A 511 -14.89 5.37 -24.18
CA ARG A 511 -14.13 6.06 -25.24
C ARG A 511 -12.65 6.27 -24.90
N GLY A 512 -12.32 6.56 -23.64
CA GLY A 512 -10.95 6.75 -23.15
C GLY A 512 -10.76 6.15 -21.77
N ASP A 513 -10.01 6.86 -20.92
CA ASP A 513 -9.89 6.54 -19.49
C ASP A 513 -11.21 6.79 -18.75
N ILE A 514 -11.41 6.10 -17.63
CA ILE A 514 -12.60 6.25 -16.79
C ILE A 514 -12.32 7.32 -15.74
N PHE A 515 -13.18 8.34 -15.70
CA PHE A 515 -13.14 9.40 -14.70
C PHE A 515 -14.05 9.05 -13.52
N ALA A 516 -13.66 9.45 -12.31
CA ALA A 516 -14.40 9.16 -11.08
C ALA A 516 -15.87 9.64 -11.14
N ALA A 517 -16.11 10.78 -11.81
CA ALA A 517 -17.47 11.32 -12.02
C ALA A 517 -18.44 10.36 -12.75
N GLY A 518 -17.92 9.37 -13.47
CA GLY A 518 -18.71 8.37 -14.17
C GLY A 518 -18.73 6.99 -13.50
N VAL A 519 -18.09 6.83 -12.34
CA VAL A 519 -18.11 5.56 -11.60
C VAL A 519 -19.35 5.52 -10.73
N GLY A 520 -20.25 4.58 -10.99
CA GLY A 520 -21.45 4.40 -10.17
C GLY A 520 -21.15 3.61 -8.89
N SER A 521 -20.40 2.52 -9.03
CA SER A 521 -19.97 1.67 -7.90
C SER A 521 -18.64 0.97 -8.26
N ALA A 522 -17.91 0.51 -7.25
CA ALA A 522 -16.63 -0.19 -7.45
C ALA A 522 -16.32 -1.14 -6.29
N ASP A 523 -15.54 -2.19 -6.56
CA ASP A 523 -15.08 -3.13 -5.53
C ASP A 523 -14.14 -2.44 -4.52
N GLU A 524 -14.51 -2.44 -3.24
CA GLU A 524 -13.73 -1.87 -2.13
C GLU A 524 -12.34 -2.50 -1.96
N LYS A 525 -12.09 -3.69 -2.50
CA LYS A 525 -10.77 -4.36 -2.50
C LYS A 525 -9.77 -3.70 -3.44
N ILE A 526 -10.21 -2.86 -4.38
CA ILE A 526 -9.35 -2.20 -5.34
C ILE A 526 -8.39 -1.26 -4.63
N ARG A 527 -7.10 -1.40 -4.95
CA ARG A 527 -6.04 -0.47 -4.57
C ARG A 527 -5.47 0.22 -5.79
N PRO A 528 -4.81 1.40 -5.64
CA PRO A 528 -4.08 2.01 -6.73
C PRO A 528 -3.11 1.01 -7.38
N ASN A 529 -2.98 1.08 -8.70
CA ASN A 529 -2.25 0.13 -9.54
C ASN A 529 -2.83 -1.29 -9.64
N ASP A 530 -3.97 -1.65 -9.05
CA ASP A 530 -4.57 -2.96 -9.35
C ASP A 530 -5.07 -3.03 -10.80
N TRP A 531 -5.08 -4.25 -11.35
CA TRP A 531 -5.84 -4.53 -12.57
C TRP A 531 -7.33 -4.57 -12.24
N VAL A 532 -8.16 -3.91 -13.05
CA VAL A 532 -9.61 -3.86 -12.84
C VAL A 532 -10.38 -4.10 -14.14
N GLY A 533 -11.57 -4.69 -14.02
CA GLY A 533 -12.56 -4.79 -15.08
C GLY A 533 -13.55 -3.63 -15.03
N VAL A 534 -13.73 -2.94 -16.14
CA VAL A 534 -14.80 -1.95 -16.29
C VAL A 534 -16.05 -2.68 -16.76
N VAL A 535 -17.09 -2.64 -15.95
CA VAL A 535 -18.35 -3.39 -16.12
C VAL A 535 -19.47 -2.46 -16.53
N ARG A 536 -20.27 -2.88 -17.50
CA ARG A 536 -21.52 -2.25 -17.89
C ARG A 536 -22.53 -3.35 -18.20
N ASP A 537 -23.73 -3.25 -17.62
CA ASP A 537 -24.81 -4.23 -17.78
C ASP A 537 -24.35 -5.68 -17.50
N GLY A 538 -23.55 -5.87 -16.44
CA GLY A 538 -22.96 -7.16 -16.07
C GLY A 538 -21.86 -7.68 -17.00
N LYS A 539 -21.42 -6.90 -18.00
CA LYS A 539 -20.37 -7.28 -18.95
C LYS A 539 -19.12 -6.43 -18.77
N VAL A 540 -17.96 -7.07 -18.75
CA VAL A 540 -16.65 -6.43 -18.77
C VAL A 540 -16.38 -5.87 -20.17
N VAL A 541 -16.58 -4.55 -20.32
CA VAL A 541 -16.39 -3.81 -21.57
C VAL A 541 -14.95 -3.33 -21.76
N ALA A 542 -14.16 -3.23 -20.69
CA ALA A 542 -12.74 -2.90 -20.76
C ALA A 542 -11.96 -3.43 -19.55
N VAL A 543 -10.63 -3.43 -19.65
CA VAL A 543 -9.72 -3.65 -18.52
C VAL A 543 -8.72 -2.52 -18.44
N GLY A 544 -8.31 -2.17 -17.22
CA GLY A 544 -7.42 -1.05 -16.96
C GLY A 544 -6.64 -1.20 -15.65
N ARG A 545 -5.90 -0.15 -15.33
CA ARG A 545 -5.16 -0.01 -14.06
C ARG A 545 -5.84 1.07 -13.21
N ALA A 546 -6.16 0.73 -11.98
CA ALA A 546 -6.73 1.66 -11.01
C ALA A 546 -5.74 2.80 -10.70
N VAL A 547 -6.23 4.03 -10.63
CA VAL A 547 -5.49 5.21 -10.14
C VAL A 547 -5.86 5.50 -8.68
N LEU A 548 -7.14 5.31 -8.34
CA LEU A 548 -7.71 5.51 -7.01
C LEU A 548 -8.00 4.16 -6.34
N SER A 549 -8.29 4.17 -5.04
CA SER A 549 -8.90 3.01 -4.36
C SER A 549 -10.38 2.87 -4.73
N GLY A 550 -10.98 1.68 -4.57
CA GLY A 550 -12.38 1.45 -4.95
C GLY A 550 -13.37 2.44 -4.31
N GLU A 551 -13.27 2.63 -3.00
CA GLU A 551 -14.10 3.60 -2.27
C GLU A 551 -13.87 5.04 -2.73
N GLU A 552 -12.61 5.41 -3.00
CA GLU A 552 -12.26 6.74 -3.50
C GLU A 552 -12.80 6.99 -4.91
N MET A 553 -12.85 5.97 -5.78
CA MET A 553 -13.44 6.10 -7.12
C MET A 553 -14.91 6.53 -7.06
N VAL A 554 -15.67 6.03 -6.08
CA VAL A 554 -17.10 6.35 -5.91
C VAL A 554 -17.30 7.72 -5.27
N LYS A 555 -16.44 8.08 -4.31
CA LYS A 555 -16.56 9.37 -3.58
C LYS A 555 -15.98 10.54 -4.36
N ALA A 556 -15.00 10.32 -5.23
CA ALA A 556 -14.35 11.39 -5.97
C ALA A 556 -15.26 11.94 -7.08
N LYS A 557 -15.49 13.24 -7.07
CA LYS A 557 -16.26 13.99 -8.07
C LYS A 557 -15.48 14.24 -9.36
N ARG A 558 -14.14 14.12 -9.36
CA ARG A 558 -13.29 14.39 -10.53
C ARG A 558 -11.94 13.68 -10.46
N GLY A 559 -11.27 13.59 -11.62
CA GLY A 559 -9.99 12.90 -11.80
C GLY A 559 -10.14 11.52 -12.45
N VAL A 560 -9.03 10.98 -12.94
CA VAL A 560 -9.02 9.64 -13.57
C VAL A 560 -9.11 8.57 -12.48
N ALA A 561 -10.11 7.71 -12.55
CA ALA A 561 -10.29 6.55 -11.69
C ALA A 561 -9.56 5.31 -12.24
N VAL A 562 -9.67 5.06 -13.55
CA VAL A 562 -9.06 3.91 -14.22
C VAL A 562 -8.39 4.33 -15.52
N LYS A 563 -7.10 3.99 -15.66
CA LYS A 563 -6.36 4.09 -16.93
C LYS A 563 -6.63 2.86 -17.79
N VAL A 564 -7.43 3.01 -18.84
CA VAL A 564 -7.87 1.90 -19.69
C VAL A 564 -6.70 1.36 -20.52
N LYS A 565 -6.56 0.04 -20.55
CA LYS A 565 -5.49 -0.66 -21.29
C LYS A 565 -6.00 -1.39 -22.52
N LYS A 566 -7.18 -2.01 -22.42
CA LYS A 566 -7.77 -2.78 -23.51
C LYS A 566 -9.29 -2.78 -23.40
N LYS A 567 -9.96 -2.54 -24.52
CA LYS A 567 -11.42 -2.67 -24.64
C LYS A 567 -11.80 -4.06 -25.13
N ALA A 568 -12.99 -4.52 -24.78
CA ALA A 568 -13.58 -5.69 -25.40
C ALA A 568 -13.77 -5.42 -26.91
N LYS A 569 -13.56 -6.45 -27.73
CA LYS A 569 -13.95 -6.38 -29.15
C LYS A 569 -15.42 -6.78 -29.20
N HIS A 570 -16.26 -5.91 -29.76
CA HIS A 570 -17.65 -6.24 -30.08
C HIS A 570 -17.73 -7.26 -31.20
#